data_AF-A0A1G4XCS0-F1
#
_entry.id   AF-A0A1G4XCS0-F1
#
_cell.length_a   1.000
_cell.length_b   1.000
_cell.length_c   1.000
_cell.angle_alpha   90.00
_cell.angle_beta   90.00
_cell.angle_gamma   90.00
#
_symmetry.space_group_name_H-M   'P 1'
#
loop_
_entity.id
_entity.type
_entity.pdbx_description
1 polymer ?
#
loop_
_entity_poly.entity_id
_entity_poly.type
_entity_poly.pdbx_seq_one_letter_code
_entity_poly.pdbx_strand_id
1 'polypeptide(L)'
;MALGLLAGCNAGGSSGAADQGGTAPTVRVQAGTQQVTVQPTQYCLDGSGERYAGTPPVVEVPADSTIALTVSDAVAEQGWSVQVFDDQLQERLGDVDVEDGTRVFTGINSSDVVPASFYLVVVEDSDDDTCNGLSGAWPVGFIRAGDTAAPTG
;
A
#
# COMPACT_ATOMS: atom_id res chain seq x y z
N MET A 1 1.89 44.09 -37.80
CA MET A 1 1.89 42.67 -38.20
C MET A 1 1.60 41.85 -36.95
N ALA A 2 0.39 41.30 -36.87
CA ALA A 2 -0.02 40.39 -35.81
C ALA A 2 -0.26 39.03 -36.47
N LEU A 3 0.32 37.97 -35.93
CA LEU A 3 -0.09 36.58 -36.11
C LEU A 3 0.45 35.79 -34.91
N GLY A 4 -0.48 35.33 -34.07
CA GLY A 4 -0.20 34.56 -32.87
C GLY A 4 0.10 33.09 -33.16
N LEU A 5 0.86 32.47 -32.26
CA LEU A 5 1.09 31.04 -32.19
C LEU A 5 0.39 30.48 -30.96
N LEU A 6 -0.75 29.84 -31.20
CA LEU A 6 -1.43 28.91 -30.29
C LEU A 6 -1.21 27.50 -30.85
N ALA A 7 -0.39 26.67 -30.18
CA ALA A 7 -0.38 25.21 -30.27
C ALA A 7 0.62 24.68 -29.21
N GLY A 8 0.31 23.75 -28.31
CA GLY A 8 -0.93 23.05 -28.03
C GLY A 8 -0.83 22.44 -26.64
N CYS A 9 -1.96 22.40 -25.95
CA CYS A 9 -2.17 21.60 -24.76
C CYS A 9 -2.09 20.11 -25.15
N ASN A 10 -1.15 19.36 -24.56
CA ASN A 10 -1.31 17.92 -24.37
C ASN A 10 -0.95 17.59 -22.91
N ALA A 11 -1.81 18.03 -22.00
CA ALA A 11 -1.84 17.59 -20.62
C ALA A 11 -2.51 16.21 -20.59
N GLY A 12 -1.70 15.16 -20.73
CA GLY A 12 -2.21 13.81 -20.91
C GLY A 12 -1.08 12.85 -21.27
N GLY A 13 -0.08 12.76 -20.41
CA GLY A 13 0.96 11.74 -20.48
C GLY A 13 1.42 11.51 -19.06
N SER A 14 1.06 10.34 -18.49
CA SER A 14 1.68 9.85 -17.27
C SER A 14 3.17 9.73 -17.55
N SER A 15 3.91 10.78 -17.19
CA SER A 15 5.34 10.70 -16.98
C SER A 15 5.52 9.79 -15.77
N GLY A 16 5.73 8.50 -16.05
CA GLY A 16 6.54 7.63 -15.19
C GLY A 16 7.93 8.25 -15.12
N ALA A 17 8.05 9.27 -14.28
CA ALA A 17 9.33 9.72 -13.79
C ALA A 17 9.77 8.65 -12.79
N ALA A 18 10.73 7.83 -13.20
CA ALA A 18 11.62 7.21 -12.23
C ALA A 18 12.27 8.37 -11.46
N ASP A 19 11.80 8.63 -10.26
CA ASP A 19 12.38 9.61 -9.34
C ASP A 19 13.77 9.12 -8.94
N GLN A 20 14.76 9.52 -9.73
CA GLN A 20 16.18 9.43 -9.39
C GLN A 20 16.48 10.60 -8.45
N GLY A 21 15.95 10.52 -7.22
CA GLY A 21 15.98 11.61 -6.23
C GLY A 21 15.04 11.42 -5.03
N GLY A 22 15.28 10.41 -4.18
CA GLY A 22 15.16 10.47 -2.72
C GLY A 22 13.77 10.65 -2.07
N THR A 23 12.72 9.94 -2.50
CA THR A 23 11.51 9.80 -1.66
C THR A 23 11.06 8.35 -1.57
N ALA A 24 10.61 7.93 -0.39
CA ALA A 24 10.18 6.57 -0.16
C ALA A 24 8.94 6.24 -1.02
N PRO A 25 8.87 5.05 -1.65
CA PRO A 25 7.77 4.69 -2.53
C PRO A 25 6.46 4.55 -1.76
N THR A 26 5.34 4.66 -2.49
CA THR A 26 3.99 4.53 -1.91
C THR A 26 3.29 3.29 -2.46
N VAL A 27 2.33 2.76 -1.70
CA VAL A 27 1.47 1.65 -2.13
C VAL A 27 0.08 2.19 -2.46
N ARG A 28 -0.48 1.76 -3.60
CA ARG A 28 -1.86 2.06 -3.96
C ARG A 28 -2.75 0.89 -3.57
N VAL A 29 -3.83 1.19 -2.87
CA VAL A 29 -4.83 0.22 -2.44
C VAL A 29 -6.14 0.55 -3.14
N GLN A 30 -6.79 -0.45 -3.72
CA GLN A 30 -8.11 -0.32 -4.32
C GLN A 30 -9.03 -1.40 -3.76
N ALA A 31 -10.20 -0.98 -3.28
CA ALA A 31 -11.26 -1.86 -2.81
C ALA A 31 -12.59 -1.36 -3.39
N GLY A 32 -13.20 -2.14 -4.27
CA GLY A 32 -14.36 -1.70 -5.05
C GLY A 32 -14.04 -0.44 -5.87
N THR A 33 -14.77 0.66 -5.62
CA THR A 33 -14.58 1.97 -6.27
C THR A 33 -13.66 2.91 -5.50
N GLN A 34 -13.26 2.56 -4.28
CA GLN A 34 -12.38 3.36 -3.45
C GLN A 34 -10.93 3.05 -3.77
N GLN A 35 -10.12 4.11 -3.79
CA GLN A 35 -8.69 4.00 -4.03
C GLN A 35 -7.95 4.97 -3.12
N VAL A 36 -6.97 4.46 -2.38
CA VAL A 36 -6.14 5.25 -1.46
C VAL A 36 -4.66 5.01 -1.74
N THR A 37 -3.84 6.03 -1.45
CA THR A 37 -2.38 5.92 -1.50
C THR A 37 -1.85 5.87 -0.07
N VAL A 38 -1.03 4.88 0.22
CA VAL A 38 -0.47 4.58 1.52
C VAL A 38 1.00 4.98 1.54
N GLN A 39 1.38 5.75 2.55
CA GLN A 39 2.77 6.12 2.79
C GLN A 39 3.47 5.05 3.64
N PRO A 40 4.78 4.84 3.45
CA PRO A 40 5.53 3.93 4.29
C PRO A 40 5.59 4.47 5.71
N THR A 41 5.55 3.58 6.69
CA THR A 41 5.90 3.89 8.10
C THR A 41 7.38 3.65 8.38
N GLN A 42 8.03 2.87 7.53
CA GLN A 42 9.47 2.70 7.49
C GLN A 42 9.90 2.37 6.06
N TYR A 43 11.13 2.75 5.70
CA TYR A 43 11.73 2.43 4.40
C TYR A 43 13.25 2.54 4.46
N CYS A 44 13.96 1.75 3.66
CA CYS A 44 15.40 1.86 3.46
C CYS A 44 15.67 2.80 2.28
N LEU A 45 15.97 4.07 2.56
CA LEU A 45 16.25 5.07 1.53
C LEU A 45 17.76 5.30 1.42
N ASP A 46 18.33 5.05 0.24
CA ASP A 46 19.76 5.27 -0.04
C ASP A 46 20.72 4.63 0.99
N GLY A 47 20.37 3.44 1.50
CA GLY A 47 21.16 2.72 2.51
C GLY A 47 21.01 3.22 3.95
N SER A 48 20.10 4.18 4.18
CA SER A 48 19.71 4.65 5.50
C SER A 48 18.26 4.24 5.81
N GLY A 49 18.07 3.49 6.89
CA GLY A 49 16.75 3.12 7.37
C GLY A 49 16.05 4.32 8.02
N GLU A 50 14.89 4.69 7.51
CA GLU A 50 14.06 5.77 8.03
C GLU A 50 12.75 5.22 8.61
N ARG A 51 12.26 5.90 9.66
CA ARG A 51 10.92 5.67 10.23
C ARG A 51 10.11 6.94 10.11
N TYR A 52 8.92 6.82 9.58
CA TYR A 52 7.99 7.92 9.34
C TYR A 52 6.86 7.86 10.36
N ALA A 53 6.55 9.01 10.95
CA ALA A 53 5.36 9.14 11.77
C ALA A 53 4.15 9.34 10.84
N GLY A 54 3.10 8.53 11.02
CA GLY A 54 1.88 8.66 10.25
C GLY A 54 0.76 7.80 10.82
N THR A 55 -0.47 8.24 10.62
CA THR A 55 -1.64 7.41 10.86
C THR A 55 -1.95 6.65 9.57
N PRO A 56 -1.98 5.31 9.58
CA PRO A 56 -2.38 4.54 8.42
C PRO A 56 -3.78 4.95 7.94
N PRO A 57 -4.02 5.07 6.62
CA PRO A 57 -5.36 5.31 6.11
C PRO A 57 -6.28 4.12 6.45
N VAL A 58 -7.55 4.40 6.67
CA VAL A 58 -8.59 3.38 6.90
C VAL A 58 -9.58 3.39 5.74
N VAL A 59 -9.85 2.21 5.18
CA VAL A 59 -10.76 2.01 4.04
C VAL A 59 -11.97 1.21 4.49
N GLU A 60 -13.15 1.81 4.37
CA GLU A 60 -14.39 1.04 4.48
C GLU A 60 -14.56 0.16 3.24
N VAL A 61 -14.87 -1.11 3.43
CA VAL A 61 -14.96 -2.08 2.33
C VAL A 61 -16.20 -2.96 2.50
N PRO A 62 -17.01 -3.21 1.47
CA PRO A 62 -18.11 -4.16 1.57
C PRO A 62 -17.59 -5.57 1.89
N ALA A 63 -18.46 -6.42 2.44
CA ALA A 63 -18.19 -7.86 2.46
C ALA A 63 -18.01 -8.39 1.02
N ASP A 64 -17.24 -9.46 0.89
CA ASP A 64 -16.97 -10.14 -0.38
C ASP A 64 -16.39 -9.21 -1.47
N SER A 65 -15.46 -8.36 -1.06
CA SER A 65 -14.81 -7.41 -1.97
C SER A 65 -13.35 -7.75 -2.14
N THR A 66 -12.90 -7.84 -3.39
CA THR A 66 -11.49 -7.97 -3.73
C THR A 66 -10.74 -6.70 -3.35
N ILE A 67 -9.63 -6.87 -2.62
CA ILE A 67 -8.67 -5.83 -2.28
C ILE A 67 -7.48 -5.97 -3.24
N ALA A 68 -7.23 -4.93 -4.03
CA ALA A 68 -6.09 -4.85 -4.93
C ALA A 68 -5.00 -3.98 -4.32
N LEU A 69 -3.78 -4.51 -4.27
CA LEU A 69 -2.57 -3.84 -3.78
C LEU A 69 -1.64 -3.61 -4.98
N THR A 70 -1.14 -2.40 -5.14
CA THR A 70 -0.18 -2.05 -6.20
C THR A 70 1.03 -1.39 -5.60
N VAL A 71 2.18 -2.01 -5.81
CA VAL A 71 3.50 -1.52 -5.36
C VAL A 71 4.24 -0.83 -6.51
N SER A 72 5.38 -0.20 -6.21
CA SER A 72 6.29 0.29 -7.25
C SER A 72 7.05 -0.86 -7.91
N ASP A 73 7.66 -0.61 -9.07
CA ASP A 73 8.47 -1.63 -9.75
C ASP A 73 9.67 -2.06 -8.90
N ALA A 74 10.31 -1.13 -8.18
CA ALA A 74 11.42 -1.44 -7.27
C ALA A 74 11.02 -2.41 -6.14
N VAL A 75 9.85 -2.20 -5.51
CA VAL A 75 9.36 -3.11 -4.45
C VAL A 75 8.96 -4.46 -5.04
N ALA A 76 8.37 -4.48 -6.24
CA ALA A 76 8.03 -5.73 -6.91
C ALA A 76 9.26 -6.56 -7.27
N GLU A 77 10.32 -5.91 -7.77
CA GLU A 77 11.60 -6.55 -8.11
C GLU A 77 12.36 -7.06 -6.88
N GLN A 78 12.29 -6.33 -5.76
CA GLN A 78 12.87 -6.73 -4.48
C GLN A 78 12.16 -7.95 -3.85
N GLY A 79 10.86 -8.09 -4.12
CA GLY A 79 9.99 -9.06 -3.44
C GLY A 79 9.22 -8.40 -2.28
N TRP A 80 8.02 -8.91 -2.02
CA TRP A 80 7.16 -8.40 -0.96
C TRP A 80 6.08 -9.40 -0.57
N SER A 81 5.53 -9.22 0.63
CA SER A 81 4.44 -10.02 1.17
C SER A 81 3.40 -9.12 1.87
N VAL A 82 2.27 -9.70 2.25
CA VAL A 82 1.24 -9.01 3.04
C VAL A 82 1.07 -9.70 4.38
N GLN A 83 1.26 -8.95 5.46
CA GLN A 83 0.96 -9.40 6.80
C GLN A 83 -0.43 -8.91 7.21
N VAL A 84 -1.25 -9.80 7.76
CA VAL A 84 -2.60 -9.49 8.25
C VAL A 84 -2.53 -9.34 9.76
N PHE A 85 -3.02 -8.22 10.28
CA PHE A 85 -3.04 -7.91 11.71
C PHE A 85 -4.47 -7.65 12.20
N ASP A 86 -4.65 -7.74 13.51
CA ASP A 86 -5.85 -7.24 14.20
C ASP A 86 -6.09 -5.73 13.98
N ASP A 87 -7.15 -5.18 14.56
CA ASP A 87 -7.55 -3.78 14.44
C ASP A 87 -6.67 -2.80 15.24
N GLN A 88 -5.66 -3.29 15.95
CA GLN A 88 -4.75 -2.49 16.78
C GLN A 88 -3.28 -2.63 16.35
N LEU A 89 -2.99 -3.36 15.26
CA LEU A 89 -1.63 -3.73 14.83
C LEU A 89 -0.82 -4.46 15.94
N GLN A 90 -1.49 -5.25 16.79
CA GLN A 90 -0.86 -5.94 17.92
C GLN A 90 -0.59 -7.43 17.61
N GLU A 91 -1.62 -8.16 17.18
CA GLU A 91 -1.54 -9.57 16.84
C GLU A 91 -1.48 -9.78 15.33
N ARG A 92 -0.49 -10.55 14.86
CA ARG A 92 -0.44 -11.01 13.47
C ARG A 92 -1.35 -12.23 13.30
N LEU A 93 -2.37 -12.08 12.48
CA LEU A 93 -3.39 -13.08 12.20
C LEU A 93 -2.98 -14.05 11.08
N GLY A 94 -2.09 -13.60 10.18
CA GLY A 94 -1.58 -14.42 9.09
C GLY A 94 -0.67 -13.64 8.15
N ASP A 95 -0.18 -14.36 7.14
CA ASP A 95 0.74 -13.87 6.13
C ASP A 95 0.26 -14.36 4.76
N VAL A 96 0.40 -13.53 3.74
CA VAL A 96 0.05 -13.83 2.35
C VAL A 96 1.29 -13.60 1.50
N ASP A 97 1.81 -14.68 0.95
CA ASP A 97 2.93 -14.65 0.02
C ASP A 97 2.48 -14.11 -1.34
N VAL A 98 3.33 -13.27 -1.93
CA VAL A 98 3.14 -12.74 -3.28
C VAL A 98 4.30 -13.21 -4.14
N GLU A 99 4.03 -13.60 -5.37
CA GLU A 99 5.07 -14.04 -6.31
C GLU A 99 6.02 -12.89 -6.66
N ASP A 100 7.32 -13.15 -6.68
CA ASP A 100 8.37 -12.18 -7.04
C ASP A 100 8.05 -11.45 -8.35
N GLY A 101 8.33 -10.14 -8.40
CA GLY A 101 8.04 -9.31 -9.56
C GLY A 101 6.56 -8.94 -9.73
N THR A 102 5.66 -9.39 -8.85
CA THR A 102 4.25 -9.03 -8.90
C THR A 102 4.04 -7.58 -8.50
N ARG A 103 3.69 -6.72 -9.46
CA ARG A 103 3.39 -5.32 -9.19
C ARG A 103 1.98 -5.07 -8.64
N VAL A 104 1.02 -5.89 -9.08
CA VAL A 104 -0.40 -5.78 -8.71
C VAL A 104 -0.88 -7.11 -8.17
N PHE A 105 -1.31 -7.14 -6.92
CA PHE A 105 -1.82 -8.33 -6.25
C PHE A 105 -3.31 -8.18 -5.93
N THR A 106 -4.11 -9.19 -6.24
CA THR A 106 -5.57 -9.21 -6.02
C THR A 106 -6.03 -10.47 -5.28
N GLY A 107 -5.13 -11.13 -4.54
CA GLY A 107 -5.40 -12.41 -3.86
C GLY A 107 -6.11 -12.30 -2.51
N ILE A 108 -6.52 -11.10 -2.08
CA ILE A 108 -7.17 -10.89 -0.77
C ILE A 108 -8.64 -10.50 -1.00
N ASN A 109 -9.55 -11.22 -0.34
CA ASN A 109 -10.94 -10.83 -0.23
C ASN A 109 -11.23 -10.30 1.19
N SER A 110 -12.01 -9.23 1.28
CA SER A 110 -12.39 -8.62 2.56
C SER A 110 -13.10 -9.57 3.52
N SER A 111 -13.71 -10.66 3.03
CA SER A 111 -14.38 -11.70 3.83
C SER A 111 -13.47 -12.79 4.37
N ASP A 112 -12.23 -12.92 3.88
CA ASP A 112 -11.31 -13.99 4.30
C ASP A 112 -10.66 -13.70 5.65
N VAL A 113 -10.65 -12.43 6.07
CA VAL A 113 -10.12 -11.99 7.37
C VAL A 113 -11.22 -12.07 8.42
N VAL A 114 -10.98 -12.75 9.54
CA VAL A 114 -12.02 -13.03 10.53
C VAL A 114 -12.55 -11.76 11.21
N PRO A 115 -11.72 -10.86 11.77
CA PRO A 115 -12.19 -9.59 12.29
C PRO A 115 -12.83 -8.71 11.21
N ALA A 116 -13.91 -8.01 11.56
CA ALA A 116 -14.52 -7.02 10.68
C ALA A 116 -13.63 -5.79 10.47
N SER A 117 -12.74 -5.50 11.43
CA SER A 117 -11.71 -4.48 11.35
C SER A 117 -10.34 -5.14 11.45
N PHE A 118 -9.45 -4.82 10.52
CA PHE A 118 -8.13 -5.43 10.45
C PHE A 118 -7.15 -4.50 9.73
N TYR A 119 -5.87 -4.77 9.88
CA TYR A 119 -4.82 -4.10 9.10
C TYR A 119 -4.18 -5.07 8.12
N LEU A 120 -3.91 -4.58 6.91
CA LEU A 120 -2.94 -5.20 6.01
C LEU A 120 -1.68 -4.36 6.03
N VAL A 121 -0.54 -5.01 6.23
CA VAL A 121 0.77 -4.38 6.14
C VAL A 121 1.49 -4.99 4.96
N VAL A 122 1.67 -4.20 3.90
CA VAL A 122 2.57 -4.58 2.81
C VAL A 122 4.00 -4.46 3.32
N VAL A 123 4.80 -5.51 3.19
CA VAL A 123 6.18 -5.56 3.66
C VAL A 123 7.06 -5.94 2.49
N GLU A 124 8.02 -5.07 2.18
CA GLU A 124 9.08 -5.35 1.21
C GLU A 124 10.08 -6.33 1.82
N ASP A 125 10.64 -7.23 1.01
CA ASP A 125 11.65 -8.16 1.47
C ASP A 125 12.94 -7.42 1.86
N SER A 126 13.51 -7.80 2.99
CA SER A 126 14.72 -7.19 3.53
C SER A 126 15.96 -7.91 3.03
N ASP A 127 16.93 -7.17 2.52
CA ASP A 127 18.32 -7.64 2.44
C ASP A 127 19.00 -7.40 3.78
N ASP A 128 19.36 -8.48 4.50
CA ASP A 128 19.97 -8.41 5.84
C ASP A 128 21.26 -7.54 5.89
N ASP A 129 21.97 -7.46 4.76
CA ASP A 129 23.21 -6.69 4.63
C ASP A 129 22.99 -5.18 4.46
N THR A 130 21.76 -4.75 4.14
CA THR A 130 21.41 -3.34 3.86
C THR A 130 20.48 -2.80 4.95
N CYS A 131 20.70 -1.55 5.38
CA CYS A 131 19.83 -0.88 6.37
C CYS A 131 19.61 -1.64 7.69
N ASN A 132 20.48 -2.59 8.06
CA ASN A 132 20.34 -3.50 9.20
C ASN A 132 19.06 -4.37 9.14
N GLY A 133 18.69 -4.84 7.94
CA GLY A 133 17.47 -5.64 7.72
C GLY A 133 16.17 -4.84 7.79
N LEU A 134 16.25 -3.50 7.82
CA LEU A 134 15.06 -2.65 7.73
C LEU A 134 14.60 -2.59 6.26
N SER A 135 13.36 -2.99 6.02
CA SER A 135 12.68 -2.88 4.72
C SER A 135 11.45 -1.97 4.78
N GLY A 136 10.83 -1.73 3.63
CA GLY A 136 9.60 -0.97 3.51
C GLY A 136 8.38 -1.61 4.19
N ALA A 137 7.57 -0.80 4.88
CA ALA A 137 6.28 -1.23 5.41
C ALA A 137 5.17 -0.19 5.22
N TRP A 138 4.05 -0.62 4.62
CA TRP A 138 2.89 0.24 4.31
C TRP A 138 1.61 -0.32 4.95
N PRO A 139 1.29 0.08 6.19
CA PRO A 139 0.05 -0.31 6.85
C PRO A 139 -1.17 0.41 6.27
N VAL A 140 -2.25 -0.34 6.07
CA VAL A 140 -3.58 0.18 5.70
C VAL A 140 -4.65 -0.55 6.52
N GLY A 141 -5.54 0.21 7.13
CA GLY A 141 -6.66 -0.33 7.89
C GLY A 141 -7.87 -0.58 7.00
N PHE A 142 -8.65 -1.60 7.32
CA PHE A 142 -9.92 -1.90 6.69
C PHE A 142 -11.02 -2.06 7.73
N ILE A 143 -12.22 -1.59 7.38
CA ILE A 143 -13.44 -1.82 8.15
C ILE A 143 -14.48 -2.39 7.20
N ARG A 144 -14.95 -3.61 7.47
CA ARG A 144 -15.99 -4.24 6.67
C ARG A 144 -17.34 -3.57 6.93
N ALA A 145 -17.92 -2.97 5.91
CA ALA A 145 -19.24 -2.35 5.97
C ALA A 145 -20.33 -3.41 6.19
N GLY A 146 -21.16 -3.21 7.21
CA GLY A 146 -22.21 -4.15 7.63
C GLY A 146 -22.03 -4.65 9.06
N ASP A 147 -20.81 -4.63 9.60
CA ASP A 147 -20.51 -4.94 10.99
C ASP A 147 -20.45 -3.65 11.81
N THR A 148 -21.57 -2.91 11.85
CA THR A 148 -21.78 -2.01 12.98
C THR A 148 -21.94 -2.90 14.20
N ALA A 149 -20.86 -3.11 14.96
CA ALA A 149 -20.98 -3.58 16.33
C ALA A 149 -21.98 -2.63 17.01
N ALA A 150 -23.19 -3.13 17.27
CA ALA A 150 -24.17 -2.39 18.04
C ALA A 150 -23.49 -1.98 19.36
N PRO A 151 -23.56 -0.70 19.78
CA PRO A 151 -23.11 -0.35 21.10
C PRO A 151 -23.91 -1.19 22.09
N THR A 152 -23.23 -2.08 22.82
CA THR A 152 -23.84 -2.71 23.98
C THR A 152 -24.03 -1.60 25.00
N GLY A 153 -25.31 -1.27 25.23
CA GLY A 153 -25.74 -0.21 26.15
C GLY A 153 -25.48 -0.52 27.62
#